data_AF-R7JEJ1-F1
#
_entry.id   AF-R7JEJ1-F1
#
_cell.length_a   1.000
_cell.length_b   1.000
_cell.length_c   1.000
_cell.angle_alpha   90.00
_cell.angle_beta   90.00
_cell.angle_gamma   90.00
#
_symmetry.space_group_name_H-M   'P 1'
#
loop_
_entity.id
_entity.type
_entity.pdbx_description
1 polymer ?
#
loop_
_entity_poly.entity_id
_entity_poly.type
_entity_poly.pdbx_seq_one_letter_code
_entity_poly.pdbx_strand_id
1 'polypeptide(L)'
;MSPFRAQVNKIRELIHRDTDLISKMNSSNLLINTAHGFQGDERDIIIFSPVVSDNITSGAALFLSKEENVFNVAITRARAHLIIIGNKFACLQSGIPYLEKFTQYVIDLEDKYNNKYPTVTNDELVSELEKMFYNKLLEKNINVIPQYQICGYSLDFALITKKGNKLDIEIDGKNYHKKWNGDILNADRIREQRLYEDNWTIMRFWAYEVLNHSNKCIAKIERWIEYN
;
A
#
# COMPACT_ATOMS: atom_id res chain seq x y z
N MET A 1 -20.12 0.63 2.14
CA MET A 1 -20.83 0.42 3.42
C MET A 1 -20.72 1.67 4.28
N SER A 2 -21.74 2.00 5.07
CA SER A 2 -21.69 3.10 6.06
C SER A 2 -22.66 2.83 7.22
N PRO A 3 -22.39 3.29 8.46
CA PRO A 3 -23.32 3.18 9.57
C PRO A 3 -24.62 3.95 9.33
N PHE A 4 -24.58 5.05 8.59
CA PHE A 4 -25.73 5.92 8.39
C PHE A 4 -26.51 5.60 7.12
N ARG A 5 -27.82 5.35 7.25
CA ARG A 5 -28.71 5.12 6.10
C ARG A 5 -28.72 6.31 5.13
N ALA A 6 -28.65 7.54 5.66
CA ALA A 6 -28.58 8.75 4.85
C ALA A 6 -27.36 8.74 3.90
N GLN A 7 -26.19 8.33 4.39
CA GLN A 7 -24.98 8.21 3.59
C GLN A 7 -25.12 7.11 2.52
N VAL A 8 -25.67 5.96 2.88
CA VAL A 8 -25.94 4.87 1.93
C VAL A 8 -26.86 5.33 0.80
N ASN A 9 -27.94 6.03 1.13
CA ASN A 9 -28.88 6.57 0.14
C ASN A 9 -28.20 7.62 -0.74
N LYS A 10 -27.35 8.47 -0.15
CA LYS A 10 -26.61 9.48 -0.91
C LYS A 10 -25.65 8.86 -1.93
N ILE A 11 -24.91 7.83 -1.52
CA ILE A 11 -24.01 7.09 -2.43
C ILE A 11 -24.79 6.46 -3.57
N ARG A 12 -25.93 5.80 -3.27
CA ARG A 12 -26.80 5.23 -4.30
C ARG A 12 -27.29 6.32 -5.27
N GLU A 13 -27.79 7.44 -4.75
CA GLU A 13 -28.26 8.55 -5.58
C GLU A 13 -27.15 9.07 -6.52
N LEU A 14 -25.94 9.28 -6.01
CA LEU A 14 -24.81 9.76 -6.80
C LEU A 14 -24.43 8.78 -7.91
N ILE A 15 -24.42 7.48 -7.61
CA ILE A 15 -24.16 6.44 -8.63
C ILE A 15 -25.26 6.45 -9.69
N HIS A 16 -26.54 6.57 -9.30
CA HIS A 16 -27.66 6.59 -10.26
C HIS A 16 -27.69 7.83 -11.16
N ARG A 17 -26.94 8.88 -10.83
CA ARG A 17 -26.79 10.07 -11.69
C ARG A 17 -25.69 9.92 -12.73
N ASP A 18 -24.83 8.91 -12.59
CA ASP A 18 -23.70 8.65 -13.46
C ASP A 18 -23.98 7.39 -14.30
N THR A 19 -24.17 7.59 -15.60
CA THR A 19 -24.53 6.53 -16.54
C THR A 19 -23.45 5.45 -16.65
N ASP A 20 -22.18 5.81 -16.52
CA ASP A 20 -21.06 4.88 -16.59
C ASP A 20 -20.98 4.04 -15.32
N LEU A 21 -21.21 4.65 -14.15
CA LEU A 21 -21.23 3.93 -12.88
C LEU A 21 -22.45 3.01 -12.77
N ILE A 22 -23.61 3.39 -13.29
CA ILE A 22 -24.80 2.51 -13.32
C ILE A 22 -24.53 1.26 -14.16
N SER A 23 -23.98 1.43 -15.37
CA SER A 23 -23.70 0.29 -16.25
C SER A 23 -22.70 -0.67 -15.60
N LYS A 24 -21.63 -0.12 -14.98
CA LYS A 24 -20.65 -0.88 -14.21
C LYS A 24 -21.25 -1.55 -12.97
N MET A 25 -22.17 -0.88 -12.27
CA MET A 25 -22.88 -1.42 -11.10
C MET A 25 -23.72 -2.63 -11.49
N ASN A 26 -24.40 -2.61 -12.63
CA ASN A 26 -25.19 -3.76 -13.10
C ASN A 26 -24.30 -4.95 -13.52
N SER A 27 -23.10 -4.68 -14.03
CA SER A 27 -22.12 -5.71 -14.40
C SER A 27 -21.23 -6.19 -13.25
N SER A 28 -21.27 -5.51 -12.10
CA SER A 28 -20.48 -5.85 -10.92
C SER A 28 -21.39 -6.31 -9.78
N ASN A 29 -20.90 -7.18 -8.90
CA ASN A 29 -21.66 -7.58 -7.70
C ASN A 29 -21.56 -6.50 -6.60
N LEU A 30 -21.82 -5.24 -6.96
CA LEU A 30 -21.66 -4.08 -6.08
C LEU A 30 -22.85 -3.98 -5.12
N LEU A 31 -22.57 -4.13 -3.82
CA LEU A 31 -23.56 -3.98 -2.76
C LEU A 31 -23.33 -2.70 -1.96
N ILE A 32 -24.32 -1.81 -1.97
CA ILE A 32 -24.29 -0.56 -1.20
C ILE A 32 -25.33 -0.67 -0.09
N ASN A 33 -24.90 -0.85 1.16
CA ASN A 33 -25.83 -1.00 2.29
C ASN A 33 -25.24 -0.48 3.62
N THR A 34 -26.09 -0.43 4.65
CA THR A 34 -25.64 -0.28 6.04
C THR A 34 -25.09 -1.60 6.55
N ALA A 35 -24.26 -1.60 7.60
CA ALA A 35 -23.61 -2.82 8.10
C ALA A 35 -24.60 -3.92 8.54
N HIS A 36 -25.78 -3.55 9.05
CA HIS A 36 -26.84 -4.53 9.36
C HIS A 36 -27.28 -5.34 8.14
N GLY A 37 -27.14 -4.79 6.93
CA GLY A 37 -27.45 -5.48 5.67
C GLY A 37 -26.33 -6.37 5.15
N PHE A 38 -25.22 -6.52 5.89
CA PHE A 38 -24.07 -7.37 5.56
C PHE A 38 -23.93 -8.60 6.49
N GLN A 39 -24.97 -8.92 7.27
CA GLN A 39 -24.89 -10.03 8.22
C GLN A 39 -24.79 -11.38 7.49
N GLY A 40 -23.60 -11.99 7.52
CA GLY A 40 -23.31 -13.29 6.90
C GLY A 40 -22.66 -13.24 5.53
N ASP A 41 -22.38 -12.04 4.99
CA ASP A 41 -21.89 -11.88 3.62
C ASP A 41 -20.54 -11.15 3.58
N GLU A 42 -19.53 -11.78 2.98
CA GLU A 42 -18.16 -11.27 2.85
C GLU A 42 -17.91 -10.77 1.42
N ARG A 43 -16.98 -9.82 1.24
CA ARG A 43 -16.60 -9.31 -0.08
C ARG A 43 -15.09 -9.20 -0.19
N ASP A 44 -14.57 -9.38 -1.40
CA ASP A 44 -13.13 -9.20 -1.65
C ASP A 44 -12.69 -7.77 -1.36
N ILE A 45 -13.53 -6.79 -1.67
CA ILE A 45 -13.28 -5.37 -1.40
C ILE A 45 -14.44 -4.81 -0.58
N ILE A 46 -14.13 -4.20 0.56
CA ILE A 46 -15.07 -3.38 1.33
C ILE A 46 -14.60 -1.93 1.30
N ILE A 47 -15.49 -1.03 0.86
CA ILE A 47 -15.31 0.40 1.02
C ILE A 47 -16.20 0.84 2.18
N PHE A 48 -15.61 1.38 3.24
CA PHE A 48 -16.30 1.81 4.46
C PHE A 48 -16.17 3.32 4.66
N SER A 49 -17.29 3.99 4.94
CA SER A 49 -17.30 5.41 5.29
C SER A 49 -17.95 5.60 6.67
N PRO A 50 -17.18 5.98 7.71
CA PRO A 50 -17.70 6.17 9.07
C PRO A 50 -18.54 7.45 9.22
N VAL A 51 -18.40 8.40 8.27
CA VAL A 51 -19.10 9.71 8.28
C VAL A 51 -18.80 10.52 9.55
N VAL A 52 -17.59 10.36 10.07
CA VAL A 52 -17.08 11.16 11.19
C VAL A 52 -16.31 12.34 10.60
N SER A 53 -16.64 13.54 11.05
CA SER A 53 -16.06 14.82 10.64
C SER A 53 -16.06 15.77 11.83
N ASP A 54 -15.33 16.88 11.73
CA ASP A 54 -15.13 17.83 12.84
C ASP A 54 -16.45 18.40 13.40
N ASN A 55 -17.52 18.39 12.59
CA ASN A 55 -18.86 18.89 12.96
C ASN A 55 -19.89 17.76 13.16
N ILE A 56 -19.47 16.58 13.60
CA ILE A 56 -20.42 15.50 13.91
C ILE A 56 -21.41 15.94 15.00
N THR A 57 -22.71 15.68 14.79
CA THR A 57 -23.72 16.01 15.80
C THR A 57 -23.61 15.06 16.99
N SER A 58 -23.93 15.55 18.20
CA SER A 58 -23.88 14.72 19.41
C SER A 58 -24.74 13.45 19.30
N GLY A 59 -25.88 13.53 18.60
CA GLY A 59 -26.74 12.37 18.33
C GLY A 59 -26.09 11.34 17.40
N ALA A 60 -25.39 11.79 16.35
CA ALA A 60 -24.67 10.89 15.45
C ALA A 60 -23.47 10.24 16.14
N ALA A 61 -22.73 11.00 16.96
CA ALA A 61 -21.62 10.46 17.77
C ALA A 61 -22.12 9.41 18.78
N LEU A 62 -23.22 9.69 19.50
CA LEU A 62 -23.84 8.76 20.43
C LEU A 62 -24.38 7.48 19.76
N PHE A 63 -24.89 7.61 18.53
CA PHE A 63 -25.31 6.44 17.75
C PHE A 63 -24.11 5.55 17.43
N LEU A 64 -23.02 6.14 16.91
CA LEU A 64 -21.80 5.40 16.62
C LEU A 64 -21.19 4.77 17.86
N SER A 65 -21.21 5.44 19.01
CA SER A 65 -20.66 4.89 20.26
C SER A 65 -21.41 3.64 20.74
N LYS A 66 -22.66 3.44 20.30
CA LYS A 66 -23.48 2.26 20.64
C LYS A 66 -23.43 1.16 19.58
N GLU A 67 -23.02 1.49 18.36
CA GLU A 67 -23.01 0.60 17.20
C GLU A 67 -21.60 0.08 16.86
N GLU A 68 -20.83 -0.34 17.87
CA GLU A 68 -19.50 -0.92 17.66
C GLU A 68 -19.54 -2.15 16.73
N ASN A 69 -20.63 -2.91 16.77
CA ASN A 69 -20.85 -4.07 15.90
C ASN A 69 -20.85 -3.69 14.41
N VAL A 70 -21.35 -2.51 14.05
CA VAL A 70 -21.34 -2.02 12.66
C VAL A 70 -19.92 -1.86 12.17
N PHE A 71 -19.04 -1.35 13.02
CA PHE A 71 -17.63 -1.16 12.72
C PHE A 71 -16.87 -2.49 12.62
N ASN A 72 -17.09 -3.39 13.58
CA ASN A 72 -16.47 -4.73 13.57
C ASN A 72 -16.87 -5.52 12.33
N VAL A 73 -18.15 -5.44 11.92
CA VAL A 73 -18.62 -6.02 10.65
C VAL A 73 -17.89 -5.36 9.47
N ALA A 74 -17.81 -4.03 9.41
CA ALA A 74 -17.12 -3.38 8.29
C ALA A 74 -15.66 -3.82 8.13
N ILE A 75 -14.92 -4.01 9.24
CA ILE A 75 -13.52 -4.46 9.22
C ILE A 75 -13.40 -5.94 8.83
N THR A 76 -14.23 -6.80 9.43
CA THR A 76 -14.06 -8.26 9.31
C THR A 76 -14.64 -8.86 8.03
N ARG A 77 -15.43 -8.09 7.26
CA ARG A 77 -16.07 -8.59 6.03
C ARG A 77 -15.23 -8.44 4.76
N ALA A 78 -14.07 -7.78 4.86
CA ALA A 78 -13.14 -7.63 3.75
C ALA A 78 -12.23 -8.86 3.64
N ARG A 79 -12.29 -9.59 2.52
CA ARG A 79 -11.42 -10.76 2.28
C ARG A 79 -10.05 -10.41 1.70
N ALA A 80 -9.96 -9.34 0.90
CA ALA A 80 -8.72 -8.93 0.26
C ALA A 80 -8.33 -7.47 0.59
N HIS A 81 -9.24 -6.51 0.41
CA HIS A 81 -8.95 -5.09 0.65
C HIS A 81 -10.06 -4.40 1.45
N LEU A 82 -9.64 -3.66 2.48
CA LEU A 82 -10.48 -2.73 3.23
C LEU A 82 -10.05 -1.30 2.90
N ILE A 83 -10.95 -0.50 2.34
CA ILE A 83 -10.73 0.90 2.01
C ILE A 83 -11.62 1.74 2.91
N ILE A 84 -11.03 2.61 3.73
CA ILE A 84 -11.77 3.49 4.64
C ILE A 84 -11.68 4.93 4.14
N ILE A 85 -12.84 5.58 3.98
CA ILE A 85 -12.94 6.95 3.50
C ILE A 85 -13.59 7.82 4.59
N GLY A 86 -12.78 8.63 5.27
CA GLY A 86 -13.21 9.53 6.34
C GLY A 86 -12.14 10.53 6.78
N ASN A 87 -12.50 11.45 7.68
CA ASN A 87 -11.56 12.40 8.26
C ASN A 87 -10.83 11.74 9.44
N LYS A 88 -9.53 11.52 9.27
CA LYS A 88 -8.66 10.85 10.25
C LYS A 88 -8.60 11.59 11.58
N PHE A 89 -8.43 12.91 11.55
CA PHE A 89 -8.34 13.73 12.76
C PHE A 89 -9.66 13.72 13.55
N ALA A 90 -10.78 13.88 12.84
CA ALA A 90 -12.11 13.79 13.45
C ALA A 90 -12.38 12.43 14.09
N CYS A 91 -11.95 11.33 13.45
CA CYS A 91 -12.08 9.99 14.03
C CYS A 91 -11.25 9.83 15.31
N LEU A 92 -10.02 10.35 15.33
CA LEU A 92 -9.12 10.30 16.49
C LEU A 92 -9.63 11.11 17.68
N GLN A 93 -10.38 12.19 17.43
CA GLN A 93 -10.94 13.06 18.47
C GLN A 93 -12.45 12.85 18.69
N SER A 94 -12.99 11.74 18.21
CA SER A 94 -14.44 11.51 18.16
C SER A 94 -15.09 11.25 19.52
N GLY A 95 -14.31 10.92 20.56
CA GLY A 95 -14.81 10.44 21.85
C GLY A 95 -15.36 9.01 21.80
N ILE A 96 -15.16 8.28 20.69
CA ILE A 96 -15.66 6.92 20.46
C ILE A 96 -14.49 5.94 20.57
N PRO A 97 -14.36 5.18 21.67
CA PRO A 97 -13.12 4.45 21.98
C PRO A 97 -12.62 3.51 20.88
N TYR A 98 -13.51 2.78 20.21
CA TYR A 98 -13.11 1.84 19.15
C TYR A 98 -12.61 2.56 17.89
N LEU A 99 -13.18 3.72 17.54
CA LEU A 99 -12.73 4.52 16.39
C LEU A 99 -11.40 5.18 16.68
N GLU A 100 -11.22 5.73 17.89
CA GLU A 100 -9.97 6.34 18.31
C GLU A 100 -8.84 5.31 18.29
N LYS A 101 -9.07 4.13 18.90
CA LYS A 101 -8.10 3.04 18.93
C LYS A 101 -7.73 2.54 17.53
N PHE A 102 -8.73 2.37 16.66
CA PHE A 102 -8.48 1.96 15.28
C PHE A 102 -7.71 3.03 14.50
N THR A 103 -8.06 4.30 14.68
CA THR A 103 -7.41 5.41 13.99
C THR A 103 -5.95 5.52 14.44
N GLN A 104 -5.68 5.38 15.73
CA GLN A 104 -4.32 5.33 16.26
C GLN A 104 -3.53 4.17 15.66
N TYR A 105 -4.11 2.97 15.59
CA TYR A 105 -3.47 1.83 14.94
C TYR A 105 -3.11 2.11 13.48
N VAL A 106 -3.98 2.78 12.72
CA VAL A 106 -3.69 3.18 11.33
C VAL A 106 -2.55 4.20 11.27
N ILE A 107 -2.52 5.19 12.18
CA ILE A 107 -1.42 6.16 12.27
C ILE A 107 -0.11 5.46 12.58
N ASP A 108 -0.09 4.56 13.56
CA ASP A 108 1.12 3.81 13.94
C ASP A 108 1.61 2.93 12.78
N LEU A 109 0.69 2.33 12.02
CA LEU A 109 1.03 1.60 10.80
C LEU A 109 1.64 2.53 9.76
N GLU A 110 0.99 3.65 9.46
CA GLU A 110 1.50 4.63 8.51
C GLU A 110 2.87 5.16 8.92
N ASP A 111 3.09 5.48 10.19
CA ASP A 111 4.39 5.93 10.70
C ASP A 111 5.45 4.83 10.57
N LYS A 112 5.08 3.57 10.77
CA LYS A 112 5.95 2.42 10.51
C LYS A 112 6.27 2.24 9.02
N TYR A 113 5.35 2.59 8.13
CA TYR A 113 5.55 2.54 6.68
C TYR A 113 6.25 3.81 6.13
N ASN A 114 6.06 4.98 6.75
CA ASN A 114 6.50 6.29 6.25
C ASN A 114 7.84 6.77 6.84
N ASN A 115 8.29 6.27 7.98
CA ASN A 115 9.54 6.75 8.55
C ASN A 115 10.76 5.98 8.04
N LYS A 116 11.38 6.54 6.99
CA LYS A 116 12.84 6.73 6.77
C LYS A 116 13.20 6.87 5.27
N TYR A 117 12.30 6.57 4.35
CA TYR A 117 12.61 6.67 2.91
C TYR A 117 12.92 8.13 2.51
N PRO A 118 14.07 8.40 1.89
CA PRO A 118 14.46 9.76 1.51
C PRO A 118 13.58 10.29 0.37
N THR A 119 13.38 11.61 0.30
CA THR A 119 12.71 12.23 -0.84
C THR A 119 13.52 12.00 -2.12
N VAL A 120 12.92 11.34 -3.10
CA VAL A 120 13.50 11.07 -4.42
C VAL A 120 12.78 11.87 -5.49
N THR A 121 13.43 12.07 -6.65
CA THR A 121 12.92 12.92 -7.75
C THR A 121 11.56 12.49 -8.30
N ASN A 122 11.19 11.22 -8.18
CA ASN A 122 9.90 10.66 -8.63
C ASN A 122 9.22 9.85 -7.52
N ASP A 123 8.97 10.44 -6.35
CA ASP A 123 8.35 9.76 -5.19
C ASP A 123 7.00 9.10 -5.52
N GLU A 124 6.22 9.66 -6.46
CA GLU A 124 4.95 9.09 -6.91
C GLU A 124 5.08 7.74 -7.64
N LEU A 125 6.27 7.40 -8.15
CA LEU A 125 6.55 6.14 -8.85
C LEU A 125 7.10 5.05 -7.93
N VAL A 126 7.52 5.41 -6.71
CA VAL A 126 8.07 4.45 -5.74
C VAL A 126 6.94 3.60 -5.19
N SER A 127 7.05 2.28 -5.36
CA SER A 127 6.06 1.36 -4.80
C SER A 127 6.05 1.39 -3.27
N GLU A 128 4.87 1.27 -2.65
CA GLU A 128 4.75 1.06 -1.20
C GLU A 128 5.55 -0.17 -0.73
N LEU A 129 5.77 -1.14 -1.62
CA LEU A 129 6.61 -2.30 -1.35
C LEU A 129 8.09 -1.92 -1.19
N GLU A 130 8.60 -1.01 -2.02
CA GLU A 130 9.97 -0.49 -1.92
C GLU A 130 10.16 0.27 -0.60
N LYS A 131 9.22 1.16 -0.25
CA LYS A 131 9.26 1.91 1.02
C LYS A 131 9.31 0.97 2.23
N MET A 132 8.44 -0.05 2.25
CA MET A 132 8.45 -1.07 3.29
C MET A 132 9.78 -1.82 3.34
N PHE A 133 10.33 -2.24 2.18
CA PHE A 133 11.58 -3.00 2.15
C PHE A 133 12.78 -2.18 2.59
N TYR A 134 12.84 -0.91 2.18
CA TYR A 134 13.84 0.06 2.62
C TYR A 134 13.88 0.19 4.15
N ASN A 135 12.72 0.34 4.79
CA ASN A 135 12.64 0.45 6.25
C ASN A 135 13.19 -0.81 6.92
N LYS A 136 12.88 -2.00 6.39
CA LYS A 136 13.41 -3.28 6.91
C LYS A 136 14.93 -3.41 6.72
N LEU A 137 15.49 -2.89 5.63
CA LEU A 137 16.94 -2.84 5.43
C LEU A 137 17.60 -1.92 6.46
N LEU A 138 17.00 -0.76 6.72
CA LEU A 138 17.50 0.17 7.74
C LEU A 138 17.40 -0.38 9.17
N GLU A 139 16.36 -1.12 9.51
CA GLU A 139 16.25 -1.84 10.79
C GLU A 139 17.42 -2.82 11.01
N LYS A 140 18.04 -3.28 9.92
CA LYS A 140 19.21 -4.17 9.93
C LYS A 140 20.54 -3.43 9.75
N ASN A 141 20.53 -2.10 9.80
CA ASN A 141 21.68 -1.23 9.53
C ASN A 141 22.29 -1.44 8.14
N ILE A 142 21.49 -1.90 7.17
CA ILE A 142 21.89 -2.01 5.77
C ILE A 142 21.50 -0.71 5.08
N ASN A 143 22.50 0.15 4.88
CA ASN A 143 22.31 1.45 4.24
C ASN A 143 22.31 1.27 2.71
N VAL A 144 21.19 1.60 2.10
CA VAL A 144 21.00 1.60 0.65
C VAL A 144 20.59 2.99 0.16
N ILE A 145 20.90 3.28 -1.10
CA ILE A 145 20.53 4.50 -1.81
C ILE A 145 19.36 4.15 -2.74
N PRO A 146 18.13 4.59 -2.45
CA PRO A 146 16.99 4.32 -3.32
C PRO A 146 17.06 5.15 -4.62
N GLN A 147 16.44 4.63 -5.69
CA GLN A 147 16.26 5.33 -6.97
C GLN A 147 17.57 5.91 -7.54
N TYR A 148 18.67 5.14 -7.40
CA TYR A 148 20.01 5.58 -7.79
C TYR A 148 20.10 5.71 -9.31
N GLN A 149 20.43 6.92 -9.78
CA GLN A 149 20.51 7.23 -11.20
C GLN A 149 21.90 6.89 -11.75
N ILE A 150 21.96 6.01 -12.76
CA ILE A 150 23.19 5.66 -13.46
C ILE A 150 22.91 5.47 -14.95
N CYS A 151 23.72 6.13 -15.80
CA CYS A 151 23.66 5.97 -17.26
C CYS A 151 22.26 6.14 -17.89
N GLY A 152 21.39 6.97 -17.28
CA GLY A 152 20.01 7.19 -17.71
C GLY A 152 18.98 6.18 -17.18
N TYR A 153 19.36 5.33 -16.24
CA TYR A 153 18.50 4.33 -15.58
C TYR A 153 18.38 4.62 -14.08
N SER A 154 17.26 4.19 -13.49
CA SER A 154 17.03 4.20 -12.04
C SER A 154 17.12 2.78 -11.49
N LEU A 155 17.90 2.59 -10.43
CA LEU A 155 17.96 1.36 -9.65
C LEU A 155 17.01 1.47 -8.46
N ASP A 156 16.24 0.44 -8.14
CA ASP A 156 15.32 0.50 -6.98
C ASP A 156 16.10 0.76 -5.69
N PHE A 157 17.18 0.00 -5.46
CA PHE A 157 18.16 0.26 -4.41
C PHE A 157 19.60 -0.03 -4.85
N ALA A 158 20.49 0.94 -4.67
CA ALA A 158 21.92 0.76 -4.76
C ALA A 158 22.55 0.56 -3.38
N LEU A 159 23.39 -0.46 -3.24
CA LEU A 159 24.24 -0.67 -2.07
C LEU A 159 25.70 -0.62 -2.52
N ILE A 160 26.50 0.23 -1.86
CA ILE A 160 27.93 0.34 -2.12
C ILE A 160 28.68 0.00 -0.82
N THR A 161 29.47 -1.08 -0.83
CA THR A 161 30.25 -1.48 0.34
C THR A 161 31.43 -0.56 0.55
N LYS A 162 32.03 -0.59 1.75
CA LYS A 162 33.26 0.17 2.04
C LYS A 162 34.44 -0.20 1.13
N LYS A 163 34.43 -1.43 0.58
CA LYS A 163 35.45 -1.90 -0.36
C LYS A 163 35.21 -1.44 -1.79
N GLY A 164 34.10 -0.73 -2.05
CA GLY A 164 33.72 -0.23 -3.37
C GLY A 164 32.91 -1.23 -4.22
N ASN A 165 32.54 -2.38 -3.67
CA ASN A 165 31.67 -3.34 -4.36
C ASN A 165 30.25 -2.78 -4.43
N LYS A 166 29.61 -2.92 -5.59
CA LYS A 166 28.29 -2.35 -5.85
C LYS A 166 27.26 -3.45 -6.08
N LEU A 167 26.12 -3.31 -5.43
CA LEU A 167 24.98 -4.20 -5.54
C LEU A 167 23.74 -3.39 -5.93
N ASP A 168 23.10 -3.81 -6.99
CA ASP A 168 21.78 -3.37 -7.42
C ASP A 168 20.75 -4.36 -6.88
N ILE A 169 19.79 -3.88 -6.10
CA ILE A 169 18.70 -4.69 -5.54
C ILE A 169 17.41 -4.23 -6.21
N GLU A 170 16.82 -5.11 -7.00
CA GLU A 170 15.60 -4.82 -7.77
C GLU A 170 14.40 -5.59 -7.20
N ILE A 171 13.25 -4.92 -7.10
CA ILE A 171 11.98 -5.51 -6.64
C ILE A 171 11.04 -5.63 -7.83
N ASP A 172 10.98 -6.83 -8.41
CA ASP A 172 10.14 -7.12 -9.55
C ASP A 172 8.66 -7.24 -9.13
N GLY A 173 7.88 -6.19 -9.43
CA GLY A 173 6.43 -6.25 -9.50
C GLY A 173 5.99 -6.99 -10.77
N LYS A 174 4.88 -7.76 -10.70
CA LYS A 174 4.28 -8.54 -11.81
C LYS A 174 4.00 -7.78 -13.14
N ASN A 175 4.32 -6.50 -13.24
CA ASN A 175 4.09 -5.66 -14.41
C ASN A 175 5.17 -5.73 -15.49
N TYR A 176 6.32 -6.37 -15.26
CA TYR A 176 7.38 -6.48 -16.27
C TYR A 176 7.05 -7.39 -17.47
N HIS A 177 5.95 -8.16 -17.43
CA HIS A 177 5.60 -9.06 -18.54
C HIS A 177 4.53 -8.53 -19.51
N LYS A 178 4.06 -7.27 -19.39
CA LYS A 178 2.95 -6.77 -20.25
C LYS A 178 3.34 -6.04 -21.53
N LYS A 179 4.62 -5.83 -21.82
CA LYS A 179 5.07 -5.32 -23.14
C LYS A 179 6.29 -6.08 -23.64
N TRP A 180 6.04 -7.28 -24.15
CA TRP A 180 7.06 -8.11 -24.78
C TRP A 180 7.24 -7.66 -26.25
N ASN A 181 8.06 -6.63 -26.48
CA ASN A 181 8.58 -6.31 -27.82
C ASN A 181 10.09 -6.57 -27.87
N GLY A 182 10.65 -6.80 -29.06
CA GLY A 182 12.07 -7.14 -29.23
C GLY A 182 13.03 -6.00 -28.86
N ASP A 183 12.57 -4.76 -28.84
CA ASP A 183 13.38 -3.58 -28.52
C ASP A 183 13.67 -3.45 -27.02
N ILE A 184 12.73 -3.85 -26.15
CA ILE A 184 12.91 -3.89 -24.69
C ILE A 184 13.95 -4.94 -24.29
N LEU A 185 13.97 -6.11 -24.94
CA LEU A 185 14.98 -7.15 -24.71
C LEU A 185 16.41 -6.67 -25.00
N ASN A 186 16.59 -5.88 -26.05
CA ASN A 186 17.89 -5.29 -26.38
C ASN A 186 18.27 -4.19 -25.38
N ALA A 187 17.32 -3.35 -24.97
CA ALA A 187 17.56 -2.31 -23.97
C ALA A 187 17.93 -2.89 -22.59
N ASP A 188 17.24 -3.94 -22.14
CA ASP A 188 17.55 -4.66 -20.90
C ASP A 188 18.90 -5.36 -20.97
N ARG A 189 19.23 -5.98 -22.11
CA ARG A 189 20.55 -6.61 -22.29
C ARG A 189 21.69 -5.58 -22.28
N ILE A 190 21.47 -4.42 -22.90
CA ILE A 190 22.44 -3.31 -22.88
C ILE A 190 22.56 -2.72 -21.46
N ARG A 191 21.45 -2.61 -20.73
CA ARG A 191 21.42 -2.17 -19.32
C ARG A 191 22.26 -3.11 -18.45
N GLU A 192 21.97 -4.41 -18.49
CA GLU A 192 22.68 -5.40 -17.70
C GLU A 192 24.17 -5.42 -18.05
N GLN A 193 24.51 -5.39 -19.35
CA GLN A 193 25.91 -5.34 -19.78
C GLN A 193 26.67 -4.11 -19.24
N ARG A 194 26.06 -2.92 -19.27
CA ARG A 194 26.68 -1.69 -18.73
C ARG A 194 26.87 -1.76 -17.21
N LEU A 195 25.88 -2.28 -16.49
CA LEU A 195 26.00 -2.47 -15.03
C LEU A 195 27.13 -3.45 -14.70
N TYR A 196 27.29 -4.53 -15.47
CA TYR A 196 28.43 -5.44 -15.33
C TYR A 196 29.77 -4.76 -15.63
N GLU A 197 29.85 -3.94 -16.69
CA GLU A 197 31.05 -3.16 -17.02
C GLU A 197 31.44 -2.18 -15.90
N ASP A 198 30.47 -1.66 -15.15
CA ASP A 198 30.67 -0.75 -14.00
C ASP A 198 30.83 -1.46 -12.63
N ASN A 199 31.01 -2.80 -12.65
CA ASN A 199 31.16 -3.69 -11.49
C ASN A 199 29.95 -3.74 -10.54
N TRP A 200 28.73 -3.69 -11.08
CA TRP A 200 27.51 -3.96 -10.31
C TRP A 200 27.18 -5.44 -10.30
N THR A 201 26.87 -5.98 -9.12
CA THR A 201 26.14 -7.23 -8.98
C THR A 201 24.64 -6.92 -8.97
N ILE A 202 23.82 -7.70 -9.67
CA ILE A 202 22.36 -7.52 -9.68
C ILE A 202 21.71 -8.62 -8.81
N MET A 203 20.80 -8.23 -7.92
CA MET A 203 20.02 -9.14 -7.07
C MET A 203 18.53 -8.80 -7.15
N ARG A 204 17.79 -9.62 -7.87
CA ARG A 204 16.33 -9.49 -8.02
C ARG A 204 15.56 -10.24 -6.95
N PHE A 205 14.48 -9.64 -6.48
CA PHE A 205 13.47 -10.26 -5.63
C PHE A 205 12.08 -10.06 -6.21
N TRP A 206 11.27 -11.11 -6.19
CA TRP A 206 9.87 -10.96 -6.56
C TRP A 206 9.09 -10.25 -5.47
N ALA A 207 8.07 -9.47 -5.87
CA ALA A 207 7.22 -8.76 -4.91
C ALA A 207 6.63 -9.66 -3.81
N TYR A 208 6.25 -10.90 -4.16
CA TYR A 208 5.71 -11.86 -3.18
C TYR A 208 6.76 -12.34 -2.16
N GLU A 209 8.04 -12.39 -2.54
CA GLU A 209 9.14 -12.76 -1.65
C GLU A 209 9.42 -11.64 -0.66
N VAL A 210 9.42 -10.40 -1.13
CA VAL A 210 9.59 -9.22 -0.28
C VAL A 210 8.44 -9.10 0.73
N LEU A 211 7.20 -9.36 0.31
CA LEU A 211 6.03 -9.30 1.18
C LEU A 211 6.02 -10.42 2.24
N ASN A 212 6.17 -11.68 1.82
CA ASN A 212 5.92 -12.83 2.68
C ASN A 212 7.20 -13.41 3.32
N HIS A 213 8.36 -13.10 2.75
CA HIS A 213 9.64 -13.72 3.10
C HIS A 213 10.79 -12.70 3.22
N SER A 214 10.51 -11.45 3.62
CA SER A 214 11.52 -10.36 3.67
C SER A 214 12.80 -10.73 4.41
N ASN A 215 12.71 -11.52 5.49
CA ASN A 215 13.88 -11.93 6.26
C ASN A 215 14.85 -12.81 5.44
N LYS A 216 14.33 -13.62 4.51
CA LYS A 216 15.16 -14.42 3.60
C LYS A 216 15.84 -13.55 2.55
N CYS A 217 15.13 -12.54 2.02
CA CYS A 217 15.69 -11.56 1.09
C CYS A 217 16.85 -10.79 1.74
N ILE A 218 16.62 -10.28 2.96
CA ILE A 218 17.62 -9.57 3.75
C ILE A 218 18.84 -10.47 4.03
N ALA A 219 18.63 -11.72 4.47
CA ALA A 219 19.73 -12.64 4.73
C ALA A 219 20.60 -12.91 3.48
N LYS A 220 20.01 -12.87 2.28
CA LYS A 220 20.74 -13.00 1.02
C LYS A 220 21.61 -11.75 0.76
N ILE A 221 21.10 -10.56 1.06
CA ILE A 221 21.83 -9.30 0.96
C ILE A 221 22.98 -9.27 2.00
N GLU A 222 22.71 -9.62 3.26
CA GLU A 222 23.72 -9.70 4.33
C GLU A 222 24.86 -10.64 3.92
N ARG A 223 24.53 -11.83 3.42
CA ARG A 223 25.53 -12.77 2.91
C ARG A 223 26.35 -12.19 1.77
N TRP A 224 25.73 -11.46 0.84
CA TRP A 224 26.48 -10.80 -0.24
C TRP A 224 27.45 -9.75 0.32
N ILE A 225 27.03 -8.96 1.30
CA ILE A 225 27.87 -7.96 1.97
C ILE A 225 29.05 -8.62 2.67
N GLU A 226 28.86 -9.76 3.35
CA GLU A 226 29.92 -10.48 4.05
C GLU A 226 31.05 -10.94 3.11
N TYR A 227 30.71 -11.34 1.89
CA TYR A 227 31.68 -11.78 0.89
C TYR A 227 32.29 -10.62 0.07
N ASN A 228 31.78 -9.39 0.19
CA ASN A 228 32.17 -8.22 -0.60
C ASN A 228 32.52 -7.00 0.28
#